data_AF-A0A960KB65-F1
#
_entry.id   AF-A0A960KB65-F1
#
_cell.length_a   1.000
_cell.length_b   1.000
_cell.length_c   1.000
_cell.angle_alpha   90.00
_cell.angle_beta   90.00
_cell.angle_gamma   90.00
#
_symmetry.space_group_name_H-M   'P 1'
#
loop_
_entity.id
_entity.type
_entity.pdbx_description
1 polymer ?
#
loop_
_entity_poly.entity_id
_entity_poly.type
_entity_poly.pdbx_seq_one_letter_code
_entity_poly.pdbx_strand_id
1 'polypeptide(L)' 'DWGEGGHDFHWWCTESPEAFVGRRPVYRELEAELTELVGKEVYRLVAKHLDRRLRRHGTEVFLPHPAVRP' A
#
# COMPACT_ATOMS: atom_id res chain seq x y z
N ASP A 1 -3.87 -12.88 13.89
CA ASP A 1 -5.19 -12.33 14.26
C ASP A 1 -4.99 -10.85 14.58
N TRP A 2 -5.83 -9.95 14.06
CA TRP A 2 -5.65 -8.50 14.18
C TRP A 2 -6.09 -7.95 15.55
N GLY A 3 -6.33 -8.83 16.53
CA GLY A 3 -6.81 -8.47 17.86
C GLY A 3 -8.27 -8.03 17.86
N GLU A 4 -8.73 -7.41 18.95
CA GLU A 4 -10.13 -7.00 19.15
C GLU A 4 -10.66 -6.07 18.04
N GLY A 5 -9.79 -5.22 17.48
CA GLY A 5 -10.13 -4.33 16.36
C GLY A 5 -10.32 -5.02 15.01
N GLY A 6 -9.98 -6.31 14.88
CA GLY A 6 -10.19 -7.08 13.65
C GLY A 6 -11.65 -7.50 13.41
N HIS A 7 -12.49 -7.47 14.44
CA HIS A 7 -13.90 -7.87 14.33
C HIS A 7 -14.74 -6.87 13.53
N ASP A 8 -14.39 -5.58 13.59
CA ASP A 8 -15.05 -4.51 12.85
C ASP A 8 -14.42 -4.24 11.48
N PHE A 9 -13.20 -4.75 11.24
CA PHE A 9 -12.49 -4.63 9.98
C PHE A 9 -12.59 -5.92 9.17
N HIS A 10 -13.63 -6.02 8.36
CA HIS A 10 -13.72 -7.05 7.33
C HIS A 10 -12.57 -6.91 6.33
N TRP A 11 -11.51 -7.70 6.52
CA TRP A 11 -10.44 -7.79 5.55
C TRP A 11 -10.94 -8.49 4.28
N TRP A 12 -10.79 -7.81 3.16
CA TRP A 12 -11.14 -8.33 1.85
C TRP A 12 -9.99 -8.00 0.88
N CYS A 13 -9.61 -8.96 0.05
CA CYS A 13 -8.63 -8.77 -1.01
C CYS A 13 -9.39 -8.51 -2.32
N THR A 14 -9.49 -7.24 -2.76
CA THR A 14 -9.98 -6.92 -4.12
C THR A 14 -8.86 -7.24 -5.11
N GLU A 15 -8.79 -8.49 -5.58
CA GLU A 15 -7.94 -8.84 -6.73
C GLU A 15 -8.57 -8.43 -8.08
N SER A 16 -9.79 -7.88 -8.01
CA SER A 16 -10.55 -7.36 -9.15
C SER A 16 -9.78 -6.25 -9.89
N PRO A 17 -9.60 -6.33 -11.22
CA PRO A 17 -8.90 -5.29 -12.00
C PRO A 17 -9.46 -3.89 -11.82
N GLU A 18 -10.76 -3.78 -11.53
CA GLU A 18 -11.49 -2.54 -11.28
C GLU A 18 -10.95 -1.78 -10.07
N ALA A 19 -10.29 -2.45 -9.12
CA ALA A 19 -9.64 -1.82 -7.96
C ALA A 19 -8.36 -1.04 -8.32
N PHE A 20 -7.82 -1.25 -9.54
CA PHE A 20 -6.50 -0.73 -9.95
C PHE A 20 -6.57 0.28 -11.11
N VAL A 21 -7.76 0.86 -11.38
CA VAL A 21 -7.97 1.80 -12.50
C VAL A 21 -7.67 3.27 -12.16
N GLY A 22 -7.23 3.56 -10.93
CA GLY A 22 -6.95 4.91 -10.46
C GLY A 22 -5.81 5.58 -11.24
N ARG A 23 -5.99 6.86 -11.60
CA ARG A 23 -4.98 7.64 -12.36
C ARG A 23 -3.87 8.21 -11.49
N ARG A 24 -4.11 8.31 -10.18
CA ARG A 24 -3.16 8.80 -9.18
C ARG A 24 -2.82 7.67 -8.20
N PRO A 25 -1.56 7.53 -7.78
CA PRO A 25 -1.19 6.60 -6.73
C PRO A 25 -1.97 6.89 -5.44
N VAL A 26 -2.45 5.85 -4.77
CA VAL A 26 -3.28 5.95 -3.55
C VAL A 26 -2.65 6.85 -2.48
N TYR A 27 -1.34 6.72 -2.23
CA TYR A 27 -0.66 7.52 -1.21
C TYR A 27 -0.62 9.03 -1.51
N ARG A 28 -0.85 9.43 -2.77
CA ARG A 28 -0.99 10.84 -3.18
C ARG A 28 -2.43 11.29 -3.21
N GLU A 29 -3.37 10.39 -3.53
CA GLU A 29 -4.80 10.70 -3.49
C GLU A 29 -5.27 10.93 -2.05
N LEU A 30 -4.80 10.07 -1.13
CA LEU A 30 -5.17 10.05 0.29
C LEU A 30 -4.11 10.69 1.20
N GLU A 31 -3.42 11.73 0.72
CA GLU A 31 -2.34 12.37 1.49
C GLU A 31 -2.81 12.85 2.87
N ALA A 32 -3.99 13.46 2.94
CA ALA A 32 -4.52 14.05 4.16
C ALA A 32 -4.83 12.97 5.21
N GLU A 33 -5.58 11.95 4.81
CA GLU A 33 -6.01 10.83 5.66
C GLU A 33 -4.81 10.02 6.14
N LEU A 34 -3.85 9.74 5.25
CA LEU A 34 -2.63 9.03 5.64
C LEU A 34 -1.76 9.87 6.57
N THR A 35 -1.67 11.18 6.34
CA THR A 35 -0.93 12.09 7.23
C THR A 35 -1.58 12.16 8.61
N GLU A 36 -2.90 12.16 8.71
CA GLU A 36 -3.63 12.12 9.97
C GLU A 36 -3.40 10.80 10.71
N LEU A 37 -3.44 9.68 9.99
CA LEU A 37 -3.30 8.34 10.58
C LEU A 37 -1.88 8.06 11.12
N VAL A 38 -0.84 8.42 10.36
CA VAL A 38 0.56 8.04 10.70
C VAL A 38 1.44 9.21 11.13
N GLY A 39 0.94 10.45 10.98
CA GLY A 39 1.73 11.66 11.19
C GLY A 39 2.59 12.06 9.99
N LYS A 40 2.89 13.35 9.91
CA LYS A 40 3.60 13.99 8.78
C LYS A 40 4.98 13.41 8.50
N GLU A 41 5.72 13.01 9.54
CA GLU A 41 7.07 12.47 9.36
C GLU A 41 7.06 11.09 8.73
N VAL A 42 6.20 10.20 9.23
CA VAL A 42 6.05 8.85 8.69
C VAL A 42 5.50 8.90 7.27
N TYR A 43 4.49 9.75 7.01
CA TYR A 43 3.96 9.95 5.66
C TYR A 43 5.06 10.32 4.66
N ARG A 44 5.95 11.25 5.03
CA ARG A 44 7.06 11.70 4.17
C ARG A 44 8.03 10.57 3.82
N LEU A 45 8.32 9.69 4.79
CA LEU A 45 9.18 8.52 4.54
C LEU A 45 8.52 7.53 3.57
N VAL A 46 7.23 7.26 3.77
CA VAL A 46 6.44 6.37 2.90
C VAL A 46 6.36 6.95 1.48
N ALA A 47 5.99 8.22 1.34
CA ALA A 47 5.91 8.89 0.05
C ALA A 47 7.25 8.84 -0.71
N LYS A 48 8.37 9.16 -0.02
CA LYS A 48 9.71 9.09 -0.62
C LYS A 48 10.08 7.68 -1.10
N HIS A 49 9.72 6.65 -0.34
CA HIS A 49 9.95 5.26 -0.72
C HIS A 49 9.13 4.90 -1.97
N LEU A 50 7.83 5.21 -1.97
CA LEU A 50 6.91 4.88 -3.07
C LEU A 50 7.23 5.66 -4.35
N ASP A 51 7.64 6.92 -4.24
CA ASP A 51 8.15 7.73 -5.35
C ASP A 51 9.35 7.06 -6.04
N ARG A 52 10.28 6.53 -5.25
CA ARG A 52 11.45 5.80 -5.78
C ARG A 52 11.03 4.53 -6.50
N ARG A 53 10.05 3.80 -5.96
CA ARG A 53 9.53 2.56 -6.55
C ARG A 53 8.80 2.81 -7.87
N LEU A 54 8.00 3.88 -7.94
CA LEU A 54 7.31 4.30 -9.18
C LEU A 54 8.29 4.66 -10.29
N ARG A 55 9.40 5.34 -9.98
CA ARG A 55 10.46 5.62 -10.97
C ARG A 55 11.11 4.36 -11.54
N ARG A 56 11.02 3.23 -10.83
CA ARG A 56 11.55 1.92 -11.26
C ARG A 56 10.46 1.03 -11.87
N HIS A 57 9.31 1.58 -12.25
CA HIS A 57 8.15 0.83 -12.78
C HIS A 57 7.65 -0.29 -11.85
N GLY A 58 7.93 -0.25 -10.55
CA GLY A 58 7.43 -1.25 -9.59
C GLY A 58 7.98 -2.67 -9.78
N THR A 59 9.02 -2.87 -10.59
CA THR A 59 9.60 -4.18 -10.92
C THR A 59 10.50 -4.78 -9.83
N GLU A 60 10.62 -4.12 -8.68
CA GLU A 60 11.38 -4.63 -7.54
C GLU A 60 10.63 -5.77 -6.85
N VAL A 61 10.97 -7.00 -7.22
CA VAL A 61 10.60 -8.22 -6.49
C VAL A 61 11.81 -8.58 -5.62
N PHE A 62 11.78 -8.18 -4.34
CA PHE A 62 12.90 -8.41 -3.43
C PHE A 62 13.03 -9.88 -3.01
N LEU A 63 11.93 -10.63 -3.03
CA LEU A 63 11.87 -12.06 -2.75
C LEU A 63 10.81 -12.72 -3.64
N PRO A 64 10.99 -13.99 -4.06
CA PRO A 64 9.93 -14.75 -4.73
C PRO A 64 8.65 -14.72 -3.88
N HIS A 65 7.49 -14.67 -4.55
CA HIS A 65 6.21 -14.76 -3.85
C HIS A 65 6.22 -16.02 -2.96
N PRO A 66 5.72 -15.97 -1.70
CA PRO A 66 5.88 -17.08 -0.74
C PRO A 66 5.29 -18.42 -1.22
N ALA A 67 4.33 -18.37 -2.16
CA ALA A 67 3.76 -19.56 -2.79
C ALA A 67 4.64 -20.17 -3.91
N VAL A 68 5.66 -19.44 -4.38
CA VAL A 68 6.68 -19.97 -5.29
C VAL A 68 7.61 -20.84 -4.45
N ARG A 69 7.32 -22.14 -4.40
CA ARG A 69 8.26 -23.13 -3.86
C ARG A 69 9.40 -23.31 -4.88
N PRO A 70 10.64 -23.54 -4.41
CA PRO A 70 11.75 -23.90 -5.29
C PRO A 70 11.48 -25.21 -6.05
#